data_AF-A0A964Q5X7-F1
#
_entry.id   AF-A0A964Q5X7-F1
#
_cell.length_a   1.000
_cell.length_b   1.000
_cell.length_c   1.000
_cell.angle_alpha   90.00
_cell.angle_beta   90.00
_cell.angle_gamma   90.00
#
_symmetry.space_group_name_H-M   'P 1'
#
loop_
_entity.id
_entity.type
_entity.pdbx_description
1 polymer ?
#
loop_
_entity_poly.entity_id
_entity_poly.type
_entity_poly.pdbx_seq_one_letter_code
_entity_poly.pdbx_strand_id
1 'polypeptide(L)'
;MQAELMGLVFDTPAVVVRLWSPWRASAIEHRLFDQIRQIASGTVEEKPDELVLKIHETKEWNLAVGVCNRVMMGWEEEADHGTERRLWCWVLEGDVNMAGYDHFGEPASIWALVRVTLERPAIDPALPPVEHFDLENFGVEFQGRHGKKKVGKVT
;
A
#
# COMPACT_ATOMS: atom_id res chain seq x y z
N MET A 1 11.32 -3.74 12.92
CA MET A 1 12.00 -3.00 11.84
C MET A 1 11.60 -1.54 11.91
N GLN A 2 12.51 -0.63 11.55
CA GLN A 2 12.16 0.77 11.29
C GLN A 2 11.86 0.89 9.79
N ALA A 3 10.60 1.11 9.45
CA ALA A 3 10.15 1.25 8.07
C ALA A 3 9.92 2.74 7.78
N GLU A 4 10.60 3.30 6.78
CA GLU A 4 10.43 4.69 6.38
C GLU A 4 9.55 4.80 5.13
N LEU A 5 8.56 5.69 5.14
CA LEU A 5 7.77 6.03 3.96
C LEU A 5 7.63 7.56 3.88
N MET A 6 8.23 8.17 2.86
CA MET A 6 8.12 9.62 2.59
C MET A 6 8.50 10.49 3.82
N GLY A 7 9.56 10.13 4.54
CA GLY A 7 10.01 10.83 5.74
C GLY A 7 9.24 10.49 7.03
N LEU A 8 8.19 9.67 6.96
CA LEU A 8 7.53 9.10 8.13
C LEU A 8 8.23 7.80 8.53
N VAL A 9 8.48 7.61 9.82
CA VAL A 9 9.17 6.43 10.35
C VAL A 9 8.20 5.63 11.22
N PHE A 10 8.01 4.36 10.85
CA PHE A 10 7.17 3.40 11.55
C PHE A 10 8.04 2.37 12.27
N ASP A 11 7.85 2.22 13.59
CA ASP A 11 8.42 1.11 14.34
C ASP A 11 7.44 -0.07 14.35
N THR A 12 7.61 -0.99 13.40
CA THR A 12 6.67 -2.08 13.12
C THR A 12 7.39 -3.45 13.15
N PRO A 13 6.75 -4.56 13.55
CA PRO A 13 7.33 -5.89 13.43
C PRO A 13 7.54 -6.34 11.98
N ALA A 14 6.70 -5.89 11.05
CA ALA A 14 6.75 -6.26 9.64
C ALA A 14 5.94 -5.28 8.79
N VAL A 15 6.35 -5.13 7.54
CA VAL A 15 5.52 -4.52 6.51
C VAL A 15 4.89 -5.62 5.67
N VAL A 16 3.58 -5.54 5.42
CA VAL A 16 2.84 -6.55 4.66
C VAL A 16 2.30 -5.91 3.39
N VAL A 17 2.77 -6.37 2.24
CA VAL A 17 2.32 -5.93 0.92
C VAL A 17 1.24 -6.90 0.43
N ARG A 18 0.14 -6.37 -0.07
CA ARG A 18 -1.03 -7.13 -0.48
C ARG A 18 -1.47 -6.81 -1.89
N LEU A 19 -1.96 -7.84 -2.56
CA LEU A 19 -2.77 -7.74 -3.77
C LEU A 19 -4.10 -8.47 -3.53
N TRP A 20 -5.17 -7.72 -3.31
CA TRP A 20 -6.53 -8.26 -3.13
C TRP A 20 -7.19 -8.54 -4.47
N SER A 21 -8.02 -9.58 -4.54
CA SER A 21 -8.73 -10.00 -5.75
C SER A 21 -7.89 -9.85 -7.03
N PRO A 22 -6.77 -10.60 -7.18
CA PRO A 22 -5.85 -10.41 -8.30
C PRO A 22 -6.50 -10.45 -9.69
N TRP A 23 -7.63 -11.13 -9.86
CA TRP A 23 -8.39 -11.15 -11.12
C TRP A 23 -9.15 -9.85 -11.43
N ARG A 24 -9.31 -8.95 -10.46
CA ARG A 24 -9.90 -7.60 -10.60
C ARG A 24 -8.86 -6.49 -10.58
N ALA A 25 -7.69 -6.76 -9.99
CA ALA A 25 -6.62 -5.77 -9.90
C ALA A 25 -6.19 -5.29 -11.30
N SER A 26 -5.99 -3.98 -11.40
CA SER A 26 -5.48 -3.31 -12.58
C SER A 26 -4.04 -3.72 -12.91
N ALA A 27 -3.61 -3.47 -14.14
CA ALA A 27 -2.26 -3.78 -14.58
C ALA A 27 -1.17 -3.08 -13.73
N ILE A 28 -1.44 -1.87 -13.22
CA ILE A 28 -0.49 -1.15 -12.37
C ILE A 28 -0.37 -1.76 -10.98
N GLU A 29 -1.49 -2.25 -10.41
CA GLU A 29 -1.49 -2.94 -9.12
C GLU A 29 -0.71 -4.26 -9.17
N HIS A 30 -0.89 -5.04 -10.25
CA HIS A 30 -0.06 -6.20 -10.54
C HIS A 30 1.41 -5.83 -10.67
N ARG A 31 1.72 -4.78 -11.46
CA ARG A 31 3.10 -4.32 -11.66
C ARG A 31 3.76 -3.89 -10.35
N LEU A 32 3.05 -3.18 -9.49
CA LEU A 32 3.54 -2.80 -8.16
C LEU A 32 3.87 -4.05 -7.34
N PHE A 33 2.91 -4.96 -7.19
CA PHE A 33 3.08 -6.16 -6.38
C PHE A 33 4.22 -7.06 -6.90
N ASP A 34 4.22 -7.36 -8.21
CA ASP A 34 5.19 -8.27 -8.82
C ASP A 34 6.62 -7.73 -8.78
N GLN A 35 6.80 -6.42 -8.96
CA GLN A 35 8.13 -5.82 -8.87
C GLN A 35 8.67 -5.83 -7.43
N ILE A 36 7.80 -5.64 -6.43
CA ILE A 36 8.19 -5.76 -5.01
C ILE A 36 8.50 -7.23 -4.68
N ARG A 37 7.69 -8.17 -5.18
CA ARG A 37 7.92 -9.61 -5.01
C ARG A 37 9.31 -10.04 -5.49
N GLN A 38 9.83 -9.46 -6.56
CA GLN A 38 11.14 -9.83 -7.12
C GLN A 38 12.33 -9.46 -6.22
N ILE A 39 12.17 -8.48 -5.33
CA ILE A 39 13.26 -8.00 -4.47
C ILE A 39 13.17 -8.54 -3.04
N ALA A 40 11.99 -8.95 -2.59
CA ALA A 40 11.78 -9.45 -1.25
C ALA A 40 12.25 -10.91 -1.18
N SER A 41 13.03 -11.25 -0.15
CA SER A 41 13.42 -12.64 0.09
C SER A 41 12.28 -13.50 0.65
N GLY A 42 11.17 -12.87 1.05
CA GLY A 42 9.99 -13.54 1.59
C GLY A 42 9.23 -14.37 0.54
N THR A 43 8.63 -15.46 1.00
CA THR A 43 7.69 -16.26 0.19
C THR A 43 6.36 -15.52 0.06
N VAL A 44 5.80 -15.49 -1.14
CA VAL A 44 4.41 -15.04 -1.34
C VAL A 44 3.48 -16.11 -0.80
N GLU A 45 2.61 -15.71 0.13
CA GLU A 45 1.48 -16.53 0.56
C GLU A 45 0.33 -16.31 -0.41
N GLU A 46 -0.04 -17.35 -1.14
CA GLU A 46 -1.21 -17.35 -2.02
C GLU A 46 -2.45 -17.81 -1.24
N LYS A 47 -3.44 -16.92 -1.14
CA LYS A 47 -4.76 -17.22 -0.58
C LYS A 47 -5.80 -17.13 -1.70
N PRO A 48 -7.03 -17.64 -1.50
CA PRO A 48 -8.05 -17.68 -2.54
C PRO A 48 -8.39 -16.33 -3.19
N ASP A 49 -8.23 -15.21 -2.48
CA ASP A 49 -8.62 -13.86 -2.93
C ASP A 49 -7.54 -12.81 -2.60
N GLU A 50 -6.31 -13.25 -2.31
CA GLU A 50 -5.26 -12.35 -1.82
C GLU A 50 -3.89 -12.96 -2.09
N LEU A 51 -2.95 -12.15 -2.58
CA LEU A 51 -1.53 -12.44 -2.51
C LEU A 51 -0.92 -11.60 -1.38
N VAL A 52 -0.16 -12.25 -0.51
CA VAL A 52 0.46 -11.59 0.65
C VAL A 52 1.96 -11.78 0.62
N LEU A 53 2.69 -10.68 0.74
CA LEU A 53 4.14 -10.67 0.87
C LEU A 53 4.54 -9.96 2.15
N LYS A 54 5.29 -10.66 3.00
CA LYS A 54 5.73 -10.13 4.29
C LYS A 54 7.21 -9.74 4.24
N ILE A 55 7.49 -8.48 4.59
CA ILE A 55 8.83 -7.91 4.65
C ILE A 55 9.19 -7.68 6.12
N HIS A 56 10.31 -8.25 6.55
CA HIS A 56 10.79 -8.15 7.94
C HIS A 56 12.03 -7.26 8.09
N GLU A 57 12.72 -6.97 6.99
CA GLU A 57 13.99 -6.26 7.00
C GLU A 57 13.85 -4.83 6.46
N THR A 58 14.40 -3.85 7.19
CA THR A 58 14.38 -2.43 6.76
C THR A 58 15.00 -2.24 5.39
N LYS A 59 16.08 -2.98 5.07
CA LYS A 59 16.75 -2.87 3.77
C LYS A 59 15.83 -3.27 2.61
N GLU A 60 15.08 -4.35 2.77
CA GLU A 60 14.13 -4.82 1.75
C GLU A 60 12.98 -3.84 1.57
N TRP A 61 12.48 -3.29 2.69
CA TRP A 61 11.45 -2.27 2.65
C TRP A 61 11.91 -1.01 1.90
N ASN A 62 13.13 -0.53 2.15
CA ASN A 62 13.65 0.64 1.43
C ASN A 62 13.78 0.37 -0.08
N LEU A 63 14.15 -0.84 -0.47
CA LEU A 63 14.15 -1.25 -1.87
C LEU A 63 12.72 -1.28 -2.44
N ALA A 64 11.73 -1.77 -1.67
CA ALA A 64 10.32 -1.82 -2.07
C ALA A 64 9.75 -0.42 -2.31
N VAL A 65 10.02 0.54 -1.43
CA VAL A 65 9.64 1.94 -1.63
C VAL A 65 10.27 2.49 -2.93
N GLY A 66 11.56 2.20 -3.15
CA GLY A 66 12.24 2.58 -4.40
C GLY A 66 11.61 1.97 -5.65
N VAL A 67 11.14 0.71 -5.57
CA VAL A 67 10.40 0.04 -6.64
C VAL A 67 9.05 0.73 -6.89
N CYS A 68 8.26 0.97 -5.85
CA CYS A 68 6.97 1.65 -5.96
C CYS A 68 7.12 3.01 -6.65
N ASN A 69 8.09 3.81 -6.20
CA ASN A 69 8.38 5.11 -6.79
C ASN A 69 8.68 5.00 -8.29
N ARG A 70 9.52 4.04 -8.71
CA ARG A 70 9.83 3.83 -10.14
C ARG A 70 8.62 3.42 -10.95
N VAL A 71 7.79 2.51 -10.43
CA VAL A 71 6.57 2.06 -11.12
C VAL A 71 5.60 3.24 -11.30
N MET A 72 5.38 4.01 -10.24
CA MET A 72 4.43 5.13 -10.28
C MET A 72 4.93 6.32 -11.09
N MET A 73 6.23 6.65 -11.04
CA MET A 73 6.83 7.65 -11.93
C MET A 73 6.71 7.22 -13.39
N GLY A 74 6.97 5.94 -13.72
CA GLY A 74 6.78 5.45 -15.09
C GLY A 74 5.33 5.58 -15.56
N TRP A 75 4.36 5.28 -14.69
CA TRP A 75 2.95 5.47 -15.00
C TRP A 75 2.57 6.95 -15.21
N GLU A 76 3.15 7.86 -14.42
CA GLU A 76 3.00 9.30 -14.59
C GLU A 76 3.57 9.79 -15.92
N GLU A 77 4.76 9.31 -16.30
CA GLU A 77 5.45 9.65 -17.56
C GLU A 77 4.76 9.07 -18.80
N GLU A 78 3.99 7.98 -18.65
CA GLU A 78 3.16 7.39 -19.72
C GLU A 78 1.92 8.23 -20.07
N ALA A 79 1.72 9.39 -19.44
CA ALA A 79 0.66 10.34 -19.78
C ALA A 79 0.86 10.95 -21.18
N ASP A 80 -0.22 11.10 -21.96
CA ASP A 80 -0.15 11.75 -23.26
C ASP A 80 0.04 13.27 -23.10
N HIS A 81 1.20 13.75 -23.55
CA HIS A 81 1.63 15.12 -23.33
C HIS A 81 0.67 16.11 -24.03
N GLY A 82 -0.05 16.89 -23.22
CA GLY A 82 -0.96 17.95 -23.66
C GLY A 82 -2.44 17.57 -23.63
N THR A 83 -2.77 16.29 -23.41
CA THR A 83 -4.16 15.80 -23.30
C THR A 83 -4.44 15.15 -21.95
N GLU A 84 -3.41 14.77 -21.20
CA GLU A 84 -3.56 14.16 -19.88
C GLU A 84 -2.40 14.55 -18.97
N ARG A 85 -2.71 14.79 -17.70
CA ARG A 85 -1.72 14.86 -16.62
C ARG A 85 -2.08 13.85 -15.56
N ARG A 86 -1.11 13.04 -15.18
CA ARG A 86 -1.23 12.01 -14.15
C ARG A 86 -0.50 12.48 -12.91
N LEU A 87 -1.05 12.19 -11.74
CA LEU A 87 -0.40 12.41 -10.45
C LEU A 87 -0.69 11.21 -9.55
N TRP A 88 0.16 10.99 -8.55
CA TRP A 88 -0.08 9.96 -7.56
C TRP A 88 0.43 10.41 -6.18
N CYS A 89 -0.17 9.85 -5.13
CA CYS A 89 0.30 10.06 -3.77
C CYS A 89 0.02 8.83 -2.90
N TRP A 90 0.76 8.73 -1.80
CA TRP A 90 0.43 7.81 -0.72
C TRP A 90 -0.70 8.39 0.12
N VAL A 91 -1.70 7.55 0.42
CA VAL A 91 -2.76 7.82 1.41
C VAL A 91 -2.51 6.93 2.61
N LEU A 92 -2.44 7.53 3.79
CA LEU A 92 -2.29 6.80 5.04
C LEU A 92 -3.62 6.70 5.77
N GLU A 93 -4.03 5.48 6.10
CA GLU A 93 -5.25 5.19 6.83
C GLU A 93 -4.95 4.37 8.07
N GLY A 94 -5.68 4.65 9.15
CA GLY A 94 -5.58 3.86 10.38
C GLY A 94 -6.99 3.59 10.90
N ASP A 95 -7.34 2.32 11.02
CA ASP A 95 -8.54 1.90 11.75
C ASP A 95 -8.20 1.86 13.24
N VAL A 96 -8.23 3.03 13.88
CA VAL A 96 -7.76 3.22 15.25
C VAL A 96 -8.79 4.00 16.08
N ASN A 97 -9.02 3.56 17.32
CA ASN A 97 -9.67 4.36 18.34
C ASN A 97 -8.67 5.32 19.01
N MET A 98 -9.15 6.21 19.90
CA MET A 98 -8.31 7.21 20.58
C MET A 98 -7.12 6.61 21.36
N ALA A 99 -7.21 5.34 21.75
CA ALA A 99 -6.16 4.63 22.48
C ALA A 99 -5.19 3.84 21.57
N GLY A 100 -5.35 3.92 20.25
CA GLY A 100 -4.48 3.26 19.27
C GLY A 100 -4.79 1.77 19.04
N TYR A 101 -6.01 1.34 19.36
CA TYR A 101 -6.47 -0.02 19.12
C TYR A 101 -7.51 -0.06 18.00
N ASP A 102 -7.55 -1.17 17.28
CA ASP A 102 -8.56 -1.41 16.26
C ASP A 102 -9.94 -1.70 16.88
N HIS A 103 -10.94 -1.93 16.02
CA HIS A 103 -12.29 -2.33 16.42
C HIS A 103 -12.33 -3.59 17.31
N PHE A 104 -11.36 -4.50 17.19
CA PHE A 104 -11.26 -5.73 17.96
C PHE A 104 -10.46 -5.58 19.27
N GLY A 105 -9.95 -4.37 19.55
CA GLY A 105 -9.12 -4.09 20.72
C GLY A 105 -7.68 -4.61 20.59
N GLU A 106 -7.24 -4.94 19.38
CA GLU A 106 -5.85 -5.30 19.08
C GLU A 106 -5.06 -4.04 18.66
N PRO A 107 -3.72 -4.04 18.80
CA PRO A 107 -2.89 -2.90 18.37
C PRO A 107 -3.11 -2.60 16.89
N ALA A 108 -3.53 -1.37 16.58
CA ALA A 108 -3.95 -1.01 15.23
C ALA A 108 -2.76 -1.04 14.25
N SER A 109 -3.05 -1.45 13.02
CA SER A 109 -2.15 -1.30 11.88
C SER A 109 -2.39 0.02 11.17
N ILE A 110 -1.35 0.54 10.52
CA ILE A 110 -1.47 1.67 9.59
C ILE A 110 -1.38 1.14 8.17
N TRP A 111 -2.28 1.58 7.32
CA TRP A 111 -2.34 1.25 5.90
C TRP A 111 -1.77 2.39 5.07
N ALA A 112 -0.96 2.04 4.08
CA ALA A 112 -0.53 2.90 3.00
C ALA A 112 -1.13 2.40 1.69
N LEU A 113 -1.99 3.24 1.11
CA LEU A 113 -2.67 3.04 -0.15
C LEU A 113 -2.10 4.00 -1.19
N VAL A 114 -2.26 3.69 -2.47
CA VAL A 114 -1.85 4.58 -3.55
C VAL A 114 -3.10 5.21 -4.15
N ARG A 115 -3.16 6.55 -4.11
CA ARG A 115 -4.15 7.33 -4.84
C ARG A 115 -3.54 7.84 -6.12
N VAL A 116 -4.26 7.68 -7.22
CA VAL A 116 -3.93 8.26 -8.51
C VAL A 116 -4.92 9.35 -8.87
N THR A 117 -4.45 10.35 -9.62
CA THR A 117 -5.26 11.45 -10.13
C THR A 117 -5.03 11.58 -11.62
N LEU A 118 -6.13 11.68 -12.36
CA LEU A 118 -6.14 11.94 -13.80
C LEU A 118 -6.74 13.31 -14.03
N GLU A 119 -5.95 14.22 -14.58
CA GLU A 119 -6.39 15.53 -15.03
C GLU A 119 -6.47 15.52 -16.56
N ARG A 120 -7.63 15.83 -17.12
CA ARG A 120 -7.88 15.92 -18.56
C ARG A 120 -8.46 17.29 -18.90
N PRO A 121 -8.15 17.87 -20.08
CA PRO A 121 -8.83 19.06 -20.53
C PRO A 121 -10.33 18.78 -20.58
N ALA A 122 -11.14 19.77 -20.18
CA ALA A 122 -12.58 19.66 -20.24
C ALA A 122 -13.02 19.61 -21.71
N ILE A 123 -13.09 18.40 -22.28
CA ILE A 123 -13.62 18.13 -23.61
C ILE A 123 -15.15 18.18 -23.57
N ASP A 124 -15.74 17.73 -22.46
CA ASP A 124 -17.17 17.77 -22.17
C ASP A 124 -17.41 18.56 -20.87
N PRO A 125 -18.21 19.64 -20.87
CA PRO A 125 -18.60 20.37 -19.67
C PRO A 125 -19.33 19.52 -18.61
N ALA A 126 -19.87 18.35 -19.00
CA ALA A 126 -20.57 17.43 -18.11
C ALA A 126 -19.64 16.45 -17.38
N LEU A 127 -18.37 16.31 -17.79
CA LEU A 127 -17.40 15.43 -17.15
C LEU A 127 -16.46 16.22 -16.23
N PRO A 128 -16.13 15.67 -15.04
CA PRO A 128 -15.18 16.33 -14.16
C PRO A 128 -13.79 16.36 -14.83
N PRO A 129 -13.10 17.51 -14.85
CA PRO A 129 -11.78 17.64 -15.46
C PRO A 129 -10.69 16.90 -14.67
N VAL A 130 -11.00 16.47 -13.45
CA VAL A 130 -10.10 15.80 -12.53
C VAL A 130 -10.83 14.62 -11.90
N GLU A 131 -10.21 13.44 -11.96
CA GLU A 131 -10.71 12.22 -11.35
C GLU A 131 -9.66 11.63 -10.41
N HIS A 132 -10.09 11.18 -9.24
CA HIS A 132 -9.24 10.53 -8.24
C HIS A 132 -9.67 9.09 -8.08
N PHE A 133 -8.70 8.18 -8.06
CA PHE A 133 -8.94 6.75 -7.87
C PHE A 133 -7.94 6.22 -6.86
N ASP A 134 -8.40 5.36 -5.96
CA ASP A 134 -7.50 4.57 -5.13
C ASP A 134 -7.21 3.26 -5.85
N LEU A 135 -5.98 2.77 -5.73
CA LEU A 135 -5.61 1.44 -6.16
C LEU A 135 -6.16 0.43 -5.12
N GLU A 136 -7.47 0.18 -5.17
CA GLU A 136 -8.23 -0.56 -4.16
C GLU A 136 -7.77 -2.02 -3.97
N ASN A 137 -7.10 -2.60 -4.97
CA ASN A 137 -6.62 -3.96 -4.95
C ASN A 137 -5.14 -4.06 -4.52
N PHE A 138 -4.43 -2.95 -4.30
CA PHE A 138 -3.05 -2.94 -3.79
C PHE A 138 -2.92 -2.16 -2.49
N GLY A 139 -2.22 -2.72 -1.50
CA GLY A 139 -2.00 -2.02 -0.24
C GLY A 139 -0.80 -2.49 0.54
N VAL A 140 -0.31 -1.59 1.39
CA VAL A 140 0.81 -1.83 2.30
C VAL A 140 0.34 -1.63 3.73
N GLU A 141 0.53 -2.63 4.59
CA GLU A 141 0.24 -2.56 6.01
C GLU A 141 1.53 -2.45 6.80
N PHE A 142 1.66 -1.39 7.60
CA PHE A 142 2.60 -1.33 8.72
C PHE A 142 1.94 -2.03 9.90
N GLN A 143 2.34 -3.28 10.15
CA GLN A 143 1.66 -4.14 11.10
C GLN A 143 1.70 -3.56 12.53
N GLY A 144 0.58 -3.61 13.24
CA GLY A 144 0.52 -3.29 14.67
C GLY A 144 1.31 -4.30 15.51
N ARG A 145 2.03 -3.84 16.54
CA ARG A 145 2.75 -4.73 17.46
C ARG A 145 1.78 -5.50 18.34
N HIS A 146 1.48 -6.74 17.98
CA HIS A 146 0.71 -7.64 18.84
C HIS A 146 1.53 -7.99 20.09
N GLY A 147 1.11 -7.50 21.25
CA GLY A 147 1.64 -7.99 22.52
C GLY A 147 1.25 -9.45 22.70
N LYS A 148 2.19 -10.34 23.06
CA LYS A 148 1.83 -11.70 23.48
C LYS A 148 0.80 -11.57 24.62
N LYS A 149 -0.46 -11.96 24.39
CA LYS A 149 -1.44 -12.13 25.48
C LYS A 149 -0.79 -13.08 26.49
N LYS A 150 -0.39 -12.56 27.65
CA LYS A 150 -0.10 -13.41 28.80
C LYS A 150 -1.41 -14.09 29.13
N VAL A 151 -1.54 -15.35 28.74
CA VAL A 151 -2.62 -16.21 29.22
C VAL A 151 -2.40 -16.32 30.73
N GLY A 152 -3.08 -15.46 31.49
CA GLY A 152 -3.11 -15.56 32.93
C GLY A 152 -3.70 -16.92 33.27
N LYS A 153 -2.90 -17.79 33.90
CA LYS A 153 -3.45 -18.95 34.59
C LYS A 153 -4.40 -18.41 35.65
N VAL A 154 -5.69 -18.67 35.47
CA VAL A 154 -6.66 -18.59 36.57
C VAL A 154 -6.26 -19.71 37.52
N THR A 155 -5.81 -19.33 38.71
CA THR A 155 -5.55 -20.23 39.84
C THR A 155 -6.72 -20.14 40.79
#